data_AF-R1EQB1-F1
#
_entry.id   AF-R1EQB1-F1
#
_cell.length_a   1.000
_cell.length_b   1.000
_cell.length_c   1.000
_cell.angle_alpha   90.00
_cell.angle_beta   90.00
_cell.angle_gamma   90.00
#
_symmetry.space_group_name_H-M   'P 1'
#
loop_
_entity.id
_entity.type
_entity.pdbx_description
1 polymer ?
#
loop_
_entity_poly.entity_id
_entity_poly.type
_entity_poly.pdbx_seq_one_letter_code
_entity_poly.pdbx_strand_id
1 'polypeptide(L)'
;RTVAVGDLHGDCDAFVNVLRTAGLVDATARWTGGDAVLVQCGDVLDRGPQEAECLALLRSLKMQAAAAGGRVVTLLGNHEVLNACG
;
A
#
# COMPACT_ATOMS: atom_id res chain seq x y z
N ARG A 1 -14.51 -7.91 -0.38
CA ARG A 1 -14.43 -6.60 -1.11
C ARG A 1 -13.02 -6.45 -1.66
N THR A 2 -12.83 -5.96 -2.90
CA THR A 2 -11.49 -5.73 -3.46
C THR A 2 -11.31 -4.27 -3.84
N VAL A 3 -10.17 -3.68 -3.47
CA VAL A 3 -9.80 -2.30 -3.77
C VAL A 3 -8.43 -2.33 -4.44
N ALA A 4 -8.32 -1.76 -5.63
CA ALA A 4 -7.06 -1.60 -6.34
C ALA A 4 -6.63 -0.13 -6.31
N VAL A 5 -5.38 0.12 -5.96
CA VAL A 5 -4.77 1.45 -5.91
C VAL A 5 -3.59 1.48 -6.87
N GLY A 6 -3.61 2.44 -7.78
CA GLY A 6 -2.56 2.66 -8.79
C GLY A 6 -1.30 3.29 -8.21
N ASP A 7 -0.51 3.88 -9.11
CA ASP A 7 0.82 4.42 -8.83
C ASP A 7 0.80 5.51 -7.75
N LEU A 8 1.84 5.50 -6.93
CA LEU A 8 1.96 6.36 -5.75
C LEU A 8 2.92 7.53 -5.96
N HIS A 9 3.91 7.37 -6.85
CA HIS A 9 4.95 8.36 -7.11
C HIS A 9 5.59 8.93 -5.82
N GLY A 10 5.73 8.09 -4.78
CA GLY A 10 6.31 8.49 -3.50
C GLY A 10 5.44 9.36 -2.56
N ASP A 11 4.16 9.62 -2.89
CA ASP A 11 3.24 10.40 -2.02
C ASP A 11 2.50 9.47 -1.04
N CYS A 12 3.07 9.34 0.16
CA CYS A 12 2.54 8.43 1.16
C CYS A 12 1.29 8.96 1.87
N ASP A 13 1.19 10.27 2.03
CA ASP A 13 0.02 10.91 2.64
C ASP A 13 -1.21 10.75 1.74
N ALA A 14 -1.06 10.92 0.43
CA ALA A 14 -2.12 10.67 -0.53
C ALA A 14 -2.58 9.19 -0.46
N PHE A 15 -1.65 8.25 -0.33
CA PHE A 15 -1.99 6.84 -0.19
C PHE A 15 -2.86 6.56 1.03
N VAL A 16 -2.44 7.06 2.20
CA VAL A 16 -3.18 6.87 3.46
C VAL A 16 -4.59 7.46 3.34
N ASN A 17 -4.72 8.62 2.69
CA ASN A 17 -6.02 9.23 2.45
C ASN A 17 -6.92 8.35 1.57
N VAL A 18 -6.39 7.81 0.46
CA VAL A 18 -7.14 6.86 -0.40
C VAL A 18 -7.58 5.63 0.39
N LEU A 19 -6.69 5.04 1.18
CA LEU A 19 -7.02 3.88 2.01
C LEU A 19 -8.08 4.19 3.06
N ARG A 20 -8.04 5.39 3.67
CA ARG A 20 -9.03 5.84 4.65
C ARG A 20 -10.39 6.06 4.01
N THR A 21 -10.43 6.72 2.85
CA THR A 21 -11.67 6.92 2.08
C THR A 21 -12.26 5.59 1.62
N ALA A 22 -11.43 4.61 1.28
CA ALA A 22 -11.85 3.24 0.95
C ALA A 22 -12.26 2.38 2.18
N GLY A 23 -12.17 2.94 3.39
CA GLY A 23 -12.47 2.24 4.65
C GLY A 23 -11.57 1.02 4.87
N LEU A 24 -10.31 1.09 4.45
CA LEU A 24 -9.31 0.05 4.66
C LEU A 24 -8.42 0.32 5.87
N VAL A 25 -8.26 1.59 6.25
CA VAL A 25 -7.49 2.00 7.41
C VAL A 25 -8.22 3.02 8.29
N ASP A 26 -7.86 3.08 9.57
CA ASP A 26 -8.35 4.08 10.52
C ASP A 26 -7.56 5.41 10.46
N ALA A 27 -7.83 6.30 11.41
CA ALA A 27 -7.13 7.58 11.54
C ALA A 27 -5.63 7.42 11.84
N THR A 28 -5.19 6.29 12.38
CA THR A 28 -3.79 5.99 12.73
C THR A 28 -3.13 5.02 11.74
N ALA A 29 -3.71 4.86 10.55
CA ALA A 29 -3.23 4.00 9.47
C ALA A 29 -3.15 2.51 9.84
N ARG A 30 -4.04 2.04 10.73
CA ARG A 30 -4.20 0.61 11.05
C ARG A 30 -5.33 -0.01 10.25
N TRP A 31 -5.19 -1.29 9.92
CA TRP A 31 -6.15 -2.02 9.11
C TRP A 31 -7.51 -2.12 9.77
N THR A 32 -8.55 -1.70 9.05
CA THR A 32 -9.97 -1.83 9.41
C THR A 32 -10.80 -2.44 8.29
N GLY A 33 -10.16 -2.87 7.19
CA GLY A 33 -10.81 -3.43 6.01
C GLY A 33 -11.45 -4.80 6.18
N GLY A 34 -11.29 -5.47 7.33
CA GLY A 34 -11.80 -6.82 7.58
C GLY A 34 -11.20 -7.83 6.60
N ASP A 35 -12.07 -8.56 5.90
CA ASP A 35 -11.73 -9.56 4.86
C ASP A 35 -11.40 -8.95 3.49
N ALA A 36 -11.29 -7.63 3.40
CA ALA A 36 -11.02 -6.95 2.14
C ALA A 36 -9.63 -7.30 1.57
N VAL A 37 -9.54 -7.23 0.24
CA VAL A 37 -8.29 -7.37 -0.51
C VAL A 37 -7.88 -6.00 -1.04
N LEU A 38 -6.72 -5.52 -0.59
CA LEU A 38 -6.03 -4.37 -1.16
C LEU A 38 -5.02 -4.87 -2.20
N VAL A 39 -5.09 -4.31 -3.42
CA VAL A 39 -4.08 -4.50 -4.47
C VAL A 39 -3.40 -3.17 -4.72
N GLN A 40 -2.10 -3.08 -4.41
CA GLN A 40 -1.25 -1.96 -4.80
C GLN A 40 -0.57 -2.34 -6.12
N CYS A 41 -0.71 -1.52 -7.16
CA CYS A 41 -0.40 -1.89 -8.54
C CYS A 41 1.07 -1.67 -8.98
N GLY A 42 1.99 -1.33 -8.09
CA GLY A 42 3.39 -1.01 -8.43
C GLY A 42 3.67 0.49 -8.50
N ASP A 43 4.90 0.86 -8.86
CA ASP A 43 5.41 2.24 -8.94
C ASP A 43 5.17 3.00 -7.61
N VAL A 44 5.56 2.31 -6.52
CA VAL A 44 5.57 2.85 -5.15
C VAL A 44 6.77 3.78 -4.96
N LEU A 45 7.88 3.44 -5.62
CA LEU A 45 9.19 4.08 -5.46
C LEU A 45 9.42 5.10 -6.58
N ASP A 46 9.50 6.38 -6.23
CA ASP A 46 9.84 7.43 -7.20
C ASP A 46 10.64 8.61 -6.63
N ARG A 47 11.81 8.30 -6.10
CA ARG A 47 12.91 9.16 -5.65
C ARG A 47 12.54 10.19 -4.57
N GLY A 48 11.53 9.88 -3.75
CA GLY A 48 11.04 10.74 -2.68
C GLY A 48 11.56 10.34 -1.28
N PRO A 49 11.63 11.27 -0.31
CA PRO A 49 12.06 10.96 1.06
C PRO A 49 11.08 10.04 1.82
N GLN A 50 9.83 9.88 1.35
CA GLN A 50 8.76 9.14 2.03
C GLN A 50 8.60 7.68 1.57
N GLU A 51 9.45 7.19 0.66
CA GLU A 51 9.35 5.82 0.13
C GLU A 51 9.47 4.74 1.21
N ALA A 52 10.41 4.93 2.13
CA ALA A 52 10.65 4.00 3.23
C ALA A 52 9.43 3.90 4.15
N GLU A 53 8.73 5.02 4.36
CA GLU A 53 7.52 5.10 5.16
C GLU A 53 6.38 4.35 4.48
N CYS A 54 6.23 4.50 3.17
CA CYS A 54 5.20 3.80 2.40
C CYS A 54 5.42 2.29 2.31
N LEU A 55 6.67 1.86 2.14
CA LEU A 55 7.04 0.45 2.25
C LEU A 55 6.78 -0.11 3.65
N ALA A 56 7.11 0.65 4.70
CA ALA A 56 6.86 0.25 6.08
C ALA A 56 5.36 0.12 6.37
N LEU A 57 4.56 1.07 5.88
CA LEU A 57 3.10 1.04 5.96
C LEU A 57 2.53 -0.19 5.25
N LEU A 58 2.91 -0.43 3.99
CA LEU A 58 2.45 -1.61 3.24
C LEU A 58 2.80 -2.92 3.94
N ARG A 59 4.02 -3.04 4.48
CA ARG A 59 4.42 -4.21 5.28
C ARG A 59 3.56 -4.38 6.54
N SER A 60 3.32 -3.29 7.27
CA SER A 60 2.47 -3.29 8.46
C SER A 60 1.03 -3.71 8.14
N LEU A 61 0.43 -3.10 7.11
CA LEU A 61 -0.92 -3.41 6.68
C LEU A 61 -1.06 -4.85 6.20
N LYS A 62 -0.05 -5.41 5.54
CA LYS A 62 -0.05 -6.81 5.11
C LYS A 62 -0.18 -7.78 6.28
N MET A 63 0.54 -7.52 7.39
CA MET A 63 0.44 -8.33 8.60
C MET A 63 -0.93 -8.17 9.27
N GLN A 64 -1.41 -6.93 9.40
CA GLN A 64 -2.69 -6.65 10.05
C GLN A 64 -3.88 -7.21 9.25
N ALA A 65 -3.87 -7.06 7.93
CA ALA A 65 -4.89 -7.61 7.05
C ALA A 65 -4.97 -9.14 7.17
N ALA A 66 -3.82 -9.83 7.13
CA ALA A 66 -3.77 -11.28 7.30
C ALA A 66 -4.34 -11.73 8.65
N ALA A 67 -4.04 -11.00 9.74
CA ALA A 67 -4.59 -11.28 11.06
C ALA A 67 -6.12 -11.07 11.15
N ALA A 68 -6.67 -10.17 10.33
CA ALA A 68 -8.11 -9.88 10.24
C ALA A 68 -8.87 -10.71 9.19
N GLY A 69 -8.20 -11.63 8.50
CA GLY A 69 -8.78 -12.43 7.41
C GLY A 69 -8.81 -11.75 6.03
N GLY A 70 -8.26 -10.54 5.93
CA GLY A 70 -8.06 -9.80 4.70
C GLY A 70 -6.71 -10.06 4.04
N ARG A 71 -6.40 -9.31 2.99
CA ARG A 71 -5.14 -9.48 2.24
C ARG A 71 -4.64 -8.16 1.65
N VAL A 72 -3.32 -7.97 1.70
CA VAL A 72 -2.62 -6.93 0.92
C VAL A 72 -1.73 -7.62 -0.11
N VAL A 73 -1.92 -7.26 -1.38
CA VAL A 73 -1.12 -7.70 -2.52
C VAL A 73 -0.41 -6.46 -3.08
N THR A 74 0.91 -6.52 -3.17
CA THR A 74 1.72 -5.48 -3.81
C THR A 74 2.26 -6.09 -5.08
N LEU A 75 1.93 -5.49 -6.23
CA LEU A 75 2.50 -5.83 -7.52
C LEU A 75 3.83 -5.09 -7.69
N LEU A 76 4.71 -5.63 -8.52
CA LEU A 76 5.96 -4.97 -8.89
C LEU A 76 5.68 -4.09 -10.10
N GLY A 77 5.88 -2.78 -9.95
CA GLY A 77 5.82 -1.83 -11.05
C GLY A 77 7.12 -1.81 -11.85
N ASN A 78 7.12 -0.99 -12.90
CA ASN A 78 8.23 -0.91 -13.84
C ASN A 78 9.46 -0.30 -13.17
N HIS A 79 9.25 0.66 -12.25
CA HIS A 79 10.32 1.29 -11.46
C HIS A 79 10.94 0.30 -10.47
N GLU A 80 10.16 -0.56 -9.83
CA GLU A 80 10.70 -1.61 -8.95
C GLU A 80 11.52 -2.65 -9.72
N VAL A 81 11.07 -3.05 -10.91
CA VAL A 81 11.81 -3.99 -11.77
C VAL A 81 13.11 -3.36 -12.28
N LEU A 82 13.10 -2.09 -12.69
CA LEU A 82 14.30 -1.36 -13.11
C LEU A 82 15.28 -1.18 -11.94
N ASN A 83 14.83 -0.74 -10.76
CA ASN A 83 15.70 -0.59 -9.59
C ASN A 83 16.30 -1.92 -9.09
N ALA A 84 15.58 -3.04 -9.26
CA ALA A 84 16.09 -4.36 -8.89
C ALA A 84 17.04 -4.98 -9.94
N CYS A 85 16.92 -4.57 -11.20
CA CYS A 85 17.69 -5.13 -12.31
C CYS A 85 18.82 -4.23 -12.84
N GLY A 86 18.89 -2.95 -12.47
CA GLY A 86 20.00 -2.04 -12.79
C GLY A 86 19.57 -0.67 -13.27
#